data_AF-A0A532CH32-F1
#
_entry.id   AF-A0A532CH32-F1
#
_cell.length_a   1.000
_cell.length_b   1.000
_cell.length_c   1.000
_cell.angle_alpha   90.00
_cell.angle_beta   90.00
_cell.angle_gamma   90.00
#
_symmetry.space_group_name_H-M   'P 1'
#
loop_
_entity.id
_entity.type
_entity.pdbx_description
1 polymer ?
#
loop_
_entity_poly.entity_id
_entity_poly.type
_entity_poly.pdbx_seq_one_letter_code
_entity_poly.pdbx_strand_id
1 'polypeptide(L)'
;MRHGVSQVDSKTHRVGCRLPNQLDRERGVAKADAVGAALAHMIGLVGQQLDFLHLANYLDPQTFLHCISRSPNTRQLYERVSAALFQGASAAEPIAEPALESSDFGWVTGLEKSVEIEEAAQAFGVETSTAKRLMKDPLYCYPNGNSFFDLYVDVIDGLHRLGTAQKGRVACLYTHSSTLRALMIYLDPRPFHEAFSEFSDYKESQDNVVLLTVEQGRMSGYSTAVGLSERERVARNTWMTVEATRKDRVTLKPRSLKRIVALVSGGDFAGAGAALKELHVTGQRMGLEVYFVRHGYLGLANNWIERVTDEHTRGMGSHPSSPIGSSRFEEFKQATVQQIAIRHLEPYVRDGALIVLGGDGSMRGARALYEEFGVQVVGMPGSIDNNLEGTIALGFQSAVTLADQSIDSLKATSAAMGSVFFVEIMGAGSGHLALACAYQARAEGLLVNEHPDPNAYIDEVILGTLKRTLGVPNKSHLFIVAERTPHRHHKDGGVHGLVDYVAGVIAQWPERQPRPDHYPLTPATKATILGHTLRGARPIPEDKAIAQHLAHEVVHRLIDSPEDIVGCLLGYRERGSISPIPLHAVVPKQFDWDVFSRMHGITRVS
;
A
#
# COMPACT_ATOMS: atom_id res chain seq x y z
N MET A 1 -26.68 1.19 -21.07
CA MET A 1 -28.06 0.73 -21.36
C MET A 1 -28.19 0.09 -22.73
N ARG A 2 -28.13 -1.23 -22.81
CA ARG A 2 -28.62 -2.00 -23.98
C ARG A 2 -29.47 -3.19 -23.54
N HIS A 3 -30.18 -3.01 -22.43
CA HIS A 3 -31.19 -3.91 -21.87
C HIS A 3 -32.60 -3.31 -21.95
N GLY A 4 -32.66 -2.01 -22.25
CA GLY A 4 -33.84 -1.33 -22.73
C GLY A 4 -33.63 -0.79 -24.13
N VAL A 5 -34.69 -0.74 -24.93
CA VAL A 5 -34.76 0.05 -26.16
C VAL A 5 -35.22 1.45 -25.75
N SER A 6 -34.36 2.45 -25.93
CA SER A 6 -34.84 3.83 -26.00
C SER A 6 -35.79 3.93 -27.19
N GLN A 7 -36.82 4.78 -27.15
CA GLN A 7 -37.71 4.99 -28.29
C GLN A 7 -36.97 5.31 -29.60
N VAL A 8 -35.70 5.73 -29.50
CA VAL A 8 -34.76 6.03 -30.59
C VAL A 8 -33.39 5.35 -30.37
N ASP A 9 -32.65 5.05 -31.45
CA ASP A 9 -31.29 4.49 -31.36
C ASP A 9 -30.31 5.51 -30.78
N SER A 10 -29.74 5.18 -29.62
CA SER A 10 -28.69 5.96 -28.93
C SER A 10 -27.43 6.25 -29.78
N LYS A 11 -27.21 5.52 -30.89
CA LYS A 11 -26.14 5.84 -31.83
C LYS A 11 -26.43 7.13 -32.60
N THR A 12 -27.67 7.30 -33.05
CA THR A 12 -28.10 8.42 -33.88
C THR A 12 -28.71 9.56 -33.07
N HIS A 13 -29.34 9.27 -31.93
CA HIS A 13 -30.01 10.26 -31.08
C HIS A 13 -29.44 10.28 -29.65
N ARG A 14 -29.55 11.41 -28.96
CA ARG A 14 -29.30 11.45 -27.50
C ARG A 14 -30.54 10.94 -26.76
N VAL A 15 -30.32 10.24 -25.66
CA VAL A 15 -31.38 9.65 -24.83
C VAL A 15 -31.37 10.41 -23.50
N GLY A 16 -32.52 10.95 -23.11
CA GLY A 16 -32.74 11.70 -21.86
C GLY A 16 -34.19 11.55 -21.39
N CYS A 17 -34.64 12.33 -20.41
CA CYS A 17 -35.94 12.20 -19.74
C CYS A 17 -37.17 12.08 -20.68
N ARG A 18 -37.16 12.73 -21.85
CA ARG A 18 -38.27 12.72 -22.83
C ARG A 18 -38.40 11.41 -23.60
N LEU A 19 -37.32 10.64 -23.71
CA LEU A 19 -37.27 9.35 -24.40
C LEU A 19 -36.85 8.28 -23.38
N PRO A 20 -37.71 7.99 -22.37
CA PRO A 20 -37.37 7.06 -21.32
C PRO A 20 -37.12 5.67 -21.90
N ASN A 21 -36.19 4.94 -21.28
CA ASN A 21 -35.89 3.58 -21.72
C ASN A 21 -37.07 2.66 -21.44
N GLN A 22 -37.41 1.84 -22.44
CA GLN A 22 -38.36 0.75 -22.31
C GLN A 22 -37.62 -0.57 -22.25
N LEU A 23 -38.13 -1.58 -21.56
CA LEU A 23 -37.46 -2.88 -21.42
C LEU A 23 -37.34 -3.61 -22.78
N ASP A 24 -36.11 -4.01 -23.13
CA ASP A 24 -35.83 -4.92 -24.24
C ASP A 24 -35.86 -6.35 -23.70
N ARG A 25 -37.03 -6.99 -23.82
CA ARG A 25 -37.24 -8.33 -23.27
C ARG A 25 -36.38 -9.41 -23.96
N GLU A 26 -35.91 -9.19 -25.19
CA GLU A 26 -35.14 -10.18 -25.95
C GLU A 26 -33.64 -10.10 -25.64
N ARG A 27 -33.07 -8.89 -25.61
CA ARG A 27 -31.60 -8.71 -25.45
C ARG A 27 -31.18 -8.31 -24.03
N GLY A 28 -32.09 -7.74 -23.24
CA GLY A 28 -31.78 -7.23 -21.91
C GLY A 28 -31.62 -8.28 -20.85
N VAL A 29 -32.38 -9.37 -20.95
CA VAL A 29 -32.38 -10.45 -19.95
C VAL A 29 -31.03 -11.16 -19.92
N ALA A 30 -30.54 -11.67 -21.06
CA ALA A 30 -29.30 -12.44 -21.12
C ALA A 30 -28.07 -11.67 -20.60
N LYS A 31 -28.02 -10.36 -20.82
CA LYS A 31 -26.93 -9.52 -20.30
C LYS A 31 -27.07 -9.24 -18.81
N ALA A 32 -28.30 -9.04 -18.31
CA ALA A 32 -28.54 -8.86 -16.88
C ALA A 32 -28.21 -10.16 -16.11
N ASP A 33 -28.49 -11.32 -16.69
CA ASP A 33 -28.07 -12.62 -16.16
C ASP A 33 -26.54 -12.75 -16.10
N ALA A 34 -25.83 -12.28 -17.13
CA ALA A 34 -24.36 -12.28 -17.14
C ALA A 34 -23.76 -11.37 -16.04
N VAL A 35 -24.37 -10.21 -15.79
CA VAL A 35 -24.00 -9.32 -14.67
C VAL A 35 -24.26 -10.01 -13.33
N GLY A 36 -25.41 -10.65 -13.16
CA GLY A 36 -25.75 -11.42 -11.97
C GLY A 36 -24.77 -12.56 -11.70
N ALA A 37 -24.43 -13.34 -12.73
CA ALA A 37 -23.44 -14.41 -12.63
C ALA A 37 -22.05 -13.87 -12.26
N ALA A 38 -21.62 -12.76 -12.85
CA ALA A 38 -20.34 -12.12 -12.53
C ALA A 38 -20.30 -11.61 -11.09
N LEU A 39 -21.37 -11.00 -10.60
CA LEU A 39 -21.47 -10.56 -9.21
C LEU A 39 -21.50 -11.73 -8.24
N ALA A 40 -22.29 -12.77 -8.50
CA ALA A 40 -22.36 -13.97 -7.67
C ALA A 40 -20.99 -14.67 -7.60
N HIS A 41 -20.29 -14.76 -8.73
CA HIS A 41 -18.94 -15.29 -8.78
C HIS A 41 -17.94 -14.41 -8.03
N MET A 42 -18.03 -13.08 -8.15
CA MET A 42 -17.19 -12.14 -7.39
C MET A 42 -17.41 -12.31 -5.89
N ILE A 43 -18.66 -12.29 -5.41
CA ILE A 43 -18.96 -12.45 -3.99
C ILE A 43 -18.54 -13.85 -3.50
N GLY A 44 -18.76 -14.89 -4.31
CA GLY A 44 -18.35 -16.27 -3.99
C GLY A 44 -16.83 -16.48 -3.93
N LEU A 45 -16.08 -15.94 -4.90
CA LEU A 45 -14.60 -16.03 -4.93
C LEU A 45 -13.96 -15.13 -3.87
N VAL A 46 -14.43 -13.89 -3.73
CA VAL A 46 -13.94 -12.95 -2.70
C VAL A 46 -14.22 -13.53 -1.31
N GLY A 47 -15.37 -14.18 -1.10
CA GLY A 47 -15.67 -14.86 0.15
C GLY A 47 -14.85 -16.13 0.42
N GLN A 48 -14.23 -16.72 -0.60
CA GLN A 48 -13.29 -17.83 -0.44
C GLN A 48 -11.82 -17.38 -0.32
N GLN A 49 -11.48 -16.17 -0.79
CA GLN A 49 -10.09 -15.70 -0.88
C GLN A 49 -9.71 -14.63 0.14
N LEU A 50 -10.65 -13.99 0.83
CA LEU A 50 -10.35 -12.83 1.68
C LEU A 50 -10.92 -12.95 3.09
N ASP A 51 -10.00 -13.03 4.05
CA ASP A 51 -10.17 -12.65 5.47
C ASP A 51 -10.09 -11.12 5.65
N PHE A 52 -10.35 -10.36 4.57
CA PHE A 52 -10.23 -8.90 4.53
C PHE A 52 -11.60 -8.27 4.77
N LEU A 53 -11.63 -7.38 5.78
CA LEU A 53 -12.75 -6.63 6.34
C LEU A 53 -13.52 -7.45 7.40
N HIS A 54 -13.37 -7.05 8.67
CA HIS A 54 -14.12 -7.51 9.83
C HIS A 54 -15.63 -7.15 9.79
N LEU A 55 -16.20 -7.00 8.60
CA LEU A 55 -17.61 -6.76 8.38
C LEU A 55 -18.26 -8.12 8.09
N ALA A 56 -18.91 -8.70 9.09
CA ALA A 56 -19.66 -9.96 8.99
C ALA A 56 -20.74 -9.98 7.87
N ASN A 57 -20.96 -8.84 7.20
CA ASN A 57 -22.07 -8.57 6.29
C ASN A 57 -21.61 -8.33 4.83
N TYR A 58 -20.30 -8.24 4.53
CA TYR A 58 -19.83 -7.86 3.18
C TYR A 58 -20.06 -8.93 2.11
N LEU A 59 -20.17 -10.19 2.55
CA LEU A 59 -20.22 -11.36 1.69
C LEU A 59 -21.54 -12.12 1.80
N ASP A 60 -22.48 -11.61 2.61
CA ASP A 60 -23.84 -12.13 2.67
C ASP A 60 -24.75 -11.18 1.90
N PRO A 61 -25.10 -11.52 0.63
CA PRO A 61 -26.00 -10.71 -0.17
C PRO A 61 -27.37 -10.49 0.49
N GLN A 62 -27.78 -11.34 1.45
CA GLN A 62 -29.07 -11.19 2.14
C GLN A 62 -29.09 -9.97 3.06
N THR A 63 -27.92 -9.48 3.47
CA THR A 63 -27.79 -8.30 4.34
C THR A 63 -27.70 -6.99 3.58
N PHE A 64 -27.52 -7.05 2.26
CA PHE A 64 -27.31 -5.89 1.41
C PHE A 64 -28.56 -5.00 1.35
N LEU A 65 -28.33 -3.70 1.29
CA LEU A 65 -29.33 -2.70 0.93
C LEU A 65 -29.35 -2.58 -0.59
N HIS A 66 -30.32 -3.20 -1.24
CA HIS A 66 -30.48 -3.10 -2.68
C HIS A 66 -31.16 -1.79 -3.06
N CYS A 67 -30.47 -0.92 -3.80
CA CYS A 67 -30.99 0.38 -4.23
C CYS A 67 -31.10 0.45 -5.75
N ILE A 68 -32.28 0.78 -6.24
CA ILE A 68 -32.59 0.94 -7.67
C ILE A 68 -33.03 2.38 -7.96
N SER A 69 -32.97 2.81 -9.22
CA SER A 69 -33.74 3.96 -9.69
C SER A 69 -35.18 3.54 -10.03
N ARG A 70 -36.03 4.50 -10.41
CA ARG A 70 -37.39 4.31 -10.95
C ARG A 70 -37.38 3.78 -12.38
N SER A 71 -36.20 3.68 -13.00
CA SER A 71 -36.03 3.08 -14.32
C SER A 71 -36.45 1.61 -14.29
N PRO A 72 -37.25 1.14 -15.26
CA PRO A 72 -37.60 -0.27 -15.33
C PRO A 72 -36.36 -1.16 -15.58
N ASN A 73 -35.29 -0.61 -16.15
CA ASN A 73 -34.04 -1.32 -16.42
C ASN A 73 -33.27 -1.68 -15.13
N THR A 74 -33.17 -0.76 -14.17
CA THR A 74 -32.46 -1.01 -12.89
C THR A 74 -33.25 -1.98 -12.02
N ARG A 75 -34.59 -1.91 -12.06
CA ARG A 75 -35.47 -2.93 -11.46
C ARG A 75 -35.25 -4.32 -12.09
N GLN A 76 -35.27 -4.44 -13.42
CA GLN A 76 -34.99 -5.72 -14.08
C GLN A 76 -33.59 -6.25 -13.73
N LEU A 77 -32.57 -5.39 -13.72
CA LEU A 77 -31.22 -5.78 -13.34
C LEU A 77 -31.18 -6.33 -11.91
N TYR A 78 -31.81 -5.64 -10.97
CA TYR A 78 -31.97 -6.12 -9.60
C TYR A 78 -32.64 -7.49 -9.54
N GLU A 79 -33.75 -7.70 -10.27
CA GLU A 79 -34.47 -8.98 -10.26
C GLU A 79 -33.59 -10.13 -10.75
N ARG A 80 -32.83 -9.93 -11.83
CA ARG A 80 -31.94 -10.96 -12.40
C ARG A 80 -30.73 -11.24 -11.54
N VAL A 81 -30.10 -10.19 -11.01
CA VAL A 81 -28.96 -10.31 -10.11
C VAL A 81 -29.38 -10.99 -8.81
N SER A 82 -30.53 -10.61 -8.24
CA SER A 82 -31.07 -11.24 -7.04
C SER A 82 -31.38 -12.72 -7.28
N ALA A 83 -31.97 -13.08 -8.41
CA ALA A 83 -32.19 -14.48 -8.76
C ALA A 83 -30.88 -15.28 -8.80
N ALA A 84 -29.79 -14.70 -9.32
CA ALA A 84 -28.47 -15.33 -9.36
C ALA A 84 -27.83 -15.45 -7.96
N LEU A 85 -27.95 -14.41 -7.12
CA LEU A 85 -27.38 -14.37 -5.77
C LEU A 85 -28.09 -15.30 -4.79
N PHE A 86 -29.42 -15.40 -4.89
CA PHE A 86 -30.25 -16.10 -3.90
C PHE A 86 -30.72 -17.49 -4.35
N GLN A 87 -30.34 -17.96 -5.54
CA GLN A 87 -30.65 -19.30 -6.08
C GLN A 87 -32.12 -19.71 -5.93
N GLY A 88 -33.06 -18.76 -6.00
CA GLY A 88 -34.50 -18.99 -5.89
C GLY A 88 -35.12 -18.75 -4.50
N ALA A 89 -34.35 -18.31 -3.49
CA ALA A 89 -34.92 -17.77 -2.25
C ALA A 89 -35.51 -16.35 -2.46
N SER A 90 -36.51 -15.96 -1.65
CA SER A 90 -37.17 -14.66 -1.76
C SER A 90 -36.21 -13.51 -1.42
N ALA A 91 -35.86 -12.69 -2.41
CA ALA A 91 -35.10 -11.47 -2.21
C ALA A 91 -35.97 -10.38 -1.55
N ALA A 92 -35.34 -9.48 -0.78
CA ALA A 92 -36.01 -8.33 -0.19
C ALA A 92 -36.26 -7.23 -1.24
N GLU A 93 -37.45 -6.63 -1.28
CA GLU A 93 -37.78 -5.55 -2.21
C GLU A 93 -36.73 -4.42 -2.18
N PRO A 94 -36.29 -3.93 -3.35
CA PRO A 94 -35.25 -2.91 -3.42
C PRO A 94 -35.81 -1.53 -3.04
N ILE A 95 -34.93 -0.69 -2.51
CA ILE A 95 -35.20 0.71 -2.18
C ILE A 95 -35.09 1.55 -3.45
N ALA A 96 -36.12 2.33 -3.77
CA ALA A 96 -36.03 3.33 -4.82
C ALA A 96 -35.26 4.56 -4.29
N GLU A 97 -34.03 4.77 -4.79
CA GLU A 97 -33.15 5.84 -4.36
C GLU A 97 -33.13 6.97 -5.40
N PRO A 98 -33.65 8.17 -5.07
CA PRO A 98 -33.64 9.33 -5.98
C PRO A 98 -32.27 9.71 -6.52
N ALA A 99 -31.20 9.50 -5.75
CA ALA A 99 -29.83 9.77 -6.20
C ALA A 99 -29.37 8.91 -7.39
N LEU A 100 -30.05 7.79 -7.64
CA LEU A 100 -29.77 6.91 -8.79
C LEU A 100 -30.56 7.33 -10.04
N GLU A 101 -31.39 8.35 -9.97
CA GLU A 101 -32.12 8.88 -11.12
C GLU A 101 -31.19 9.65 -12.04
N SER A 102 -30.81 9.02 -13.15
CA SER A 102 -29.99 9.66 -14.17
C SER A 102 -30.79 10.19 -15.36
N SER A 103 -32.12 10.16 -15.29
CA SER A 103 -33.01 10.55 -16.39
C SER A 103 -33.05 12.05 -16.63
N ASP A 104 -32.74 12.86 -15.61
CA ASP A 104 -32.83 14.32 -15.68
C ASP A 104 -31.61 14.98 -16.36
N PHE A 105 -30.65 14.17 -16.80
CA PHE A 105 -29.56 14.62 -17.67
C PHE A 105 -30.12 15.03 -19.03
N GLY A 106 -30.30 16.34 -19.19
CA GLY A 106 -30.72 16.99 -20.41
C GLY A 106 -32.13 16.61 -20.90
N TRP A 107 -33.04 17.58 -20.91
CA TRP A 107 -34.26 17.50 -21.72
C TRP A 107 -33.85 17.54 -23.21
N VAL A 108 -33.63 16.35 -23.80
CA VAL A 108 -33.12 16.24 -25.17
C VAL A 108 -34.19 16.67 -26.19
N THR A 109 -33.73 17.31 -27.27
CA THR A 109 -34.55 17.87 -28.36
C THR A 109 -35.34 16.84 -29.16
N GLY A 110 -34.91 15.57 -29.16
CA GLY A 110 -35.45 14.50 -30.00
C GLY A 110 -34.86 14.46 -31.41
N LEU A 111 -33.86 15.30 -31.70
CA LEU A 111 -33.17 15.37 -32.99
C LEU A 111 -32.04 14.35 -33.09
N GLU A 112 -31.62 14.03 -34.33
CA GLU A 112 -30.38 13.31 -34.57
C GLU A 112 -29.18 14.14 -34.09
N LYS A 113 -28.15 13.48 -33.54
CA LYS A 113 -26.95 14.11 -32.98
C LYS A 113 -26.22 15.02 -33.98
N SER A 114 -26.22 14.66 -35.26
CA SER A 114 -25.64 15.49 -36.32
C SER A 114 -26.38 16.82 -36.43
N VAL A 115 -27.70 16.76 -36.56
CA VAL A 115 -28.59 17.92 -36.64
C VAL A 115 -28.50 18.76 -35.37
N GLU A 116 -28.50 18.13 -34.20
CA GLU A 116 -28.38 18.81 -32.91
C GLU A 116 -27.05 19.58 -32.78
N ILE A 117 -25.95 19.02 -33.27
CA ILE A 117 -24.64 19.70 -33.26
C ILE A 117 -24.64 20.88 -34.25
N GLU A 118 -25.30 20.74 -35.41
CA GLU A 118 -25.43 21.82 -36.40
C GLU A 118 -26.28 22.98 -35.88
N GLU A 119 -27.43 22.69 -35.27
CA GLU A 119 -28.27 23.71 -34.62
C GLU A 119 -27.55 24.38 -33.45
N ALA A 120 -26.83 23.61 -32.63
CA ALA A 120 -26.01 24.16 -31.54
C ALA A 120 -24.88 25.05 -32.07
N ALA A 121 -24.22 24.65 -33.17
CA ALA A 121 -23.20 25.46 -33.84
C ALA A 121 -23.75 26.80 -34.32
N GLN A 122 -24.94 26.77 -34.94
CA GLN A 122 -25.64 27.98 -35.37
C GLN A 122 -26.04 28.85 -34.17
N ALA A 123 -26.58 28.26 -33.11
CA ALA A 123 -27.01 28.98 -31.92
C ALA A 123 -25.86 29.61 -31.13
N PHE A 124 -24.71 28.92 -31.03
CA PHE A 124 -23.51 29.44 -30.36
C PHE A 124 -22.70 30.39 -31.24
N GLY A 125 -22.94 30.41 -32.56
CA GLY A 125 -22.14 31.17 -33.52
C GLY A 125 -20.72 30.62 -33.68
N VAL A 126 -20.53 29.29 -33.61
CA VAL A 126 -19.22 28.62 -33.67
C VAL A 126 -19.22 27.46 -34.66
N GLU A 127 -18.02 26.99 -35.05
CA GLU A 127 -17.85 25.77 -35.84
C GLU A 127 -18.42 24.53 -35.14
N THR A 128 -18.91 23.56 -35.92
CA THR A 128 -19.53 22.31 -35.42
C THR A 128 -18.61 21.51 -34.48
N SER A 129 -17.29 21.53 -34.73
CA SER A 129 -16.29 20.88 -33.86
C SER A 129 -16.20 21.54 -32.48
N THR A 130 -16.37 22.87 -32.41
CA THR A 130 -16.38 23.63 -31.15
C THR A 130 -17.71 23.48 -30.43
N ALA A 131 -18.84 23.53 -31.16
CA ALA A 131 -20.15 23.24 -30.58
C ALA A 131 -20.20 21.85 -29.94
N LYS A 132 -19.64 20.85 -30.62
CA LYS A 132 -19.51 19.48 -30.08
C LYS A 132 -18.68 19.41 -28.80
N ARG A 133 -17.65 20.23 -28.63
CA ARG A 133 -16.85 20.31 -27.40
C ARG A 133 -17.63 21.00 -26.28
N LEU A 134 -18.30 22.12 -26.58
CA LEU A 134 -19.13 22.85 -25.63
C LEU A 134 -20.28 21.98 -25.10
N MET A 135 -20.95 21.21 -25.96
CA MET A 135 -22.01 20.27 -25.56
C MET A 135 -21.52 19.07 -24.73
N LYS A 136 -20.20 18.86 -24.63
CA LYS A 136 -19.57 17.84 -23.79
C LYS A 136 -19.02 18.41 -22.49
N ASP A 137 -19.05 19.73 -22.32
CA ASP A 137 -18.62 20.38 -21.10
C ASP A 137 -19.49 19.90 -19.91
N PRO A 138 -18.92 19.61 -18.74
CA PRO A 138 -19.68 19.10 -17.61
C PRO A 138 -20.77 20.07 -17.12
N LEU A 139 -20.63 21.37 -17.40
CA LEU A 139 -21.59 22.42 -17.02
C LEU A 139 -22.65 22.69 -18.11
N TYR A 140 -22.56 22.03 -19.26
CA TYR A 140 -23.52 22.21 -20.33
C TYR A 140 -24.91 21.67 -19.93
N CYS A 141 -25.91 22.54 -19.98
CA CYS A 141 -27.31 22.21 -19.73
C CYS A 141 -28.09 22.16 -21.05
N TYR A 142 -28.81 21.06 -21.30
CA TYR A 142 -29.81 21.07 -22.37
C TYR A 142 -31.03 21.87 -21.93
N PRO A 143 -31.81 22.45 -22.85
CA PRO A 143 -33.01 23.21 -22.50
C PRO A 143 -33.95 22.42 -21.60
N ASN A 144 -34.21 22.91 -20.38
CA ASN A 144 -35.04 22.26 -19.34
C ASN A 144 -34.43 21.01 -18.65
N GLY A 145 -33.14 20.73 -18.81
CA GLY A 145 -32.47 19.63 -18.11
C GLY A 145 -31.27 20.09 -17.30
N ASN A 146 -30.76 19.16 -16.48
CA ASN A 146 -29.59 19.37 -15.64
C ASN A 146 -28.29 19.11 -16.43
N SER A 147 -27.20 19.72 -15.99
CA SER A 147 -25.85 19.42 -16.48
C SER A 147 -25.34 18.09 -15.93
N PHE A 148 -24.20 17.61 -16.44
CA PHE A 148 -23.54 16.45 -15.84
C PHE A 148 -23.06 16.77 -14.42
N PHE A 149 -22.59 17.99 -14.20
CA PHE A 149 -22.11 18.43 -12.90
C PHE A 149 -23.23 18.43 -11.85
N ASP A 150 -24.44 18.86 -12.21
CA ASP A 150 -25.61 18.81 -11.32
C ASP A 150 -25.92 17.36 -10.92
N LEU A 151 -25.96 16.44 -11.91
CA LEU A 151 -26.12 15.01 -11.64
C LEU A 151 -25.02 14.47 -10.72
N TYR A 152 -23.76 14.86 -10.97
CA TYR A 152 -22.64 14.47 -10.13
C TYR A 152 -22.87 14.90 -8.68
N VAL A 153 -23.24 16.15 -8.44
CA VAL A 153 -23.52 16.66 -7.10
C VAL A 153 -24.68 15.91 -6.45
N ASP A 154 -25.80 15.72 -7.16
CA ASP A 154 -26.99 15.03 -6.65
C ASP A 154 -26.70 13.57 -6.28
N VAL A 155 -25.93 12.86 -7.11
CA VAL A 155 -25.50 11.48 -6.85
C VAL A 155 -24.65 11.43 -5.58
N ILE A 156 -23.64 12.28 -5.46
CA ILE A 156 -22.71 12.24 -4.32
C ILE A 156 -23.41 12.64 -3.02
N ASP A 157 -24.20 13.71 -3.04
CA ASP A 157 -24.97 14.15 -1.86
C ASP A 157 -25.99 13.08 -1.43
N GLY A 158 -26.69 12.47 -2.40
CA GLY A 158 -27.61 11.38 -2.15
C GLY A 158 -26.95 10.15 -1.52
N LEU A 159 -25.77 9.78 -2.01
CA LEU A 159 -25.00 8.67 -1.46
C LEU A 159 -24.41 8.98 -0.08
N HIS A 160 -24.02 10.22 0.20
CA HIS A 160 -23.65 10.66 1.54
C HIS A 160 -24.82 10.54 2.51
N ARG A 161 -26.04 10.93 2.09
CA ARG A 161 -27.25 10.76 2.89
C ARG A 161 -27.54 9.28 3.15
N LEU A 162 -27.50 8.44 2.12
CA LEU A 162 -27.69 6.99 2.24
C LEU A 162 -26.67 6.37 3.20
N GLY A 163 -25.40 6.73 3.05
CA GLY A 163 -24.30 6.28 3.88
C GLY A 163 -24.41 6.71 5.35
N THR A 164 -24.84 7.95 5.58
CA THR A 164 -25.04 8.49 6.93
C THR A 164 -26.20 7.79 7.64
N ALA A 165 -27.28 7.49 6.90
CA ALA A 165 -28.45 6.80 7.44
C ALA A 165 -28.21 5.30 7.70
N GLN A 166 -27.26 4.67 6.99
CA GLN A 166 -27.07 3.22 6.97
C GLN A 166 -25.62 2.80 7.30
N LYS A 167 -25.05 3.37 8.37
CA LYS A 167 -23.68 3.08 8.81
C LYS A 167 -23.45 1.58 9.09
N GLY A 168 -22.32 1.04 8.63
CA GLY A 168 -21.95 -0.37 8.84
C GLY A 168 -22.73 -1.38 7.97
N ARG A 169 -23.51 -0.90 6.99
CA ARG A 169 -24.19 -1.74 5.99
C ARG A 169 -23.52 -1.64 4.63
N VAL A 170 -23.80 -2.64 3.80
CA VAL A 170 -23.41 -2.69 2.38
C VAL A 170 -24.60 -2.25 1.55
N ALA A 171 -24.43 -1.20 0.75
CA ALA A 171 -25.40 -0.79 -0.26
C ALA A 171 -25.00 -1.39 -1.62
N CYS A 172 -25.93 -2.10 -2.23
CA CYS A 172 -25.82 -2.69 -3.55
C CYS A 172 -26.64 -1.82 -4.52
N LEU A 173 -25.96 -0.96 -5.28
CA LEU A 173 -26.58 0.01 -6.17
C LEU A 173 -26.70 -0.58 -7.58
N TYR A 174 -27.90 -0.55 -8.13
CA TYR A 174 -28.20 -0.93 -9.51
C TYR A 174 -28.34 0.32 -10.33
N THR A 175 -27.32 0.62 -11.13
CA THR A 175 -27.11 1.99 -11.59
C THR A 175 -26.85 2.11 -13.09
N HIS A 176 -27.10 3.30 -13.60
CA HIS A 176 -26.77 3.67 -14.97
C HIS A 176 -25.30 4.09 -15.10
N SER A 177 -24.80 4.09 -16.33
CA SER A 177 -23.41 4.43 -16.64
C SER A 177 -23.02 5.84 -16.22
N SER A 178 -23.92 6.81 -16.33
CA SER A 178 -23.70 8.20 -15.92
C SER A 178 -23.51 8.33 -14.41
N THR A 179 -24.34 7.66 -13.61
CA THR A 179 -24.22 7.61 -12.15
C THR A 179 -22.95 6.87 -11.73
N LEU A 180 -22.58 5.78 -12.40
CA LEU A 180 -21.27 5.15 -12.18
C LEU A 180 -20.13 6.13 -12.48
N ARG A 181 -20.15 6.81 -13.63
CA ARG A 181 -19.12 7.80 -13.97
C ARG A 181 -18.98 8.87 -12.88
N ALA A 182 -20.09 9.39 -12.36
CA ALA A 182 -20.07 10.33 -11.25
C ALA A 182 -19.37 9.75 -10.00
N LEU A 183 -19.69 8.50 -9.65
CA LEU A 183 -19.04 7.76 -8.57
C LEU A 183 -17.53 7.56 -8.81
N MET A 184 -17.13 7.15 -10.02
CA MET A 184 -15.73 6.96 -10.38
C MET A 184 -14.94 8.27 -10.24
N ILE A 185 -15.51 9.38 -10.68
CA ILE A 185 -14.90 10.71 -10.56
C ILE A 185 -14.75 11.11 -9.10
N TYR A 186 -15.77 10.90 -8.26
CA TYR A 186 -15.73 11.24 -6.84
C TYR A 186 -14.69 10.43 -6.06
N LEU A 187 -14.52 9.15 -6.42
CA LEU A 187 -13.62 8.24 -5.72
C LEU A 187 -12.18 8.31 -6.25
N ASP A 188 -11.94 9.09 -7.32
CA ASP A 188 -10.59 9.36 -7.82
C ASP A 188 -9.92 10.46 -6.98
N PRO A 189 -8.67 10.26 -6.54
CA PRO A 189 -7.96 11.25 -5.72
C PRO A 189 -7.52 12.51 -6.49
N ARG A 190 -7.61 12.52 -7.83
CA ARG A 190 -7.20 13.65 -8.68
C ARG A 190 -8.26 14.75 -8.72
N PRO A 191 -7.89 15.98 -9.15
CA PRO A 191 -8.86 17.04 -9.38
C PRO A 191 -10.00 16.62 -10.34
N PHE A 192 -11.22 17.10 -10.07
CA PHE A 192 -12.44 16.75 -10.82
C PHE A 192 -12.26 16.82 -12.33
N HIS A 193 -11.60 17.85 -12.86
CA HIS A 193 -11.44 18.03 -14.30
C HIS A 193 -10.57 16.95 -14.96
N GLU A 194 -9.53 16.46 -14.27
CA GLU A 194 -8.66 15.38 -14.77
C GLU A 194 -9.43 14.05 -14.79
N ALA A 195 -10.07 13.74 -13.66
CA ALA A 195 -10.90 12.55 -13.52
C ALA A 195 -12.08 12.58 -14.51
N PHE A 196 -12.79 13.70 -14.63
CA PHE A 196 -13.87 13.88 -15.59
C PHE A 196 -13.38 13.70 -17.02
N SER A 197 -12.24 14.28 -17.40
CA SER A 197 -11.69 14.11 -18.74
C SER A 197 -11.40 12.64 -19.06
N GLU A 198 -10.83 11.89 -18.11
CA GLU A 198 -10.52 10.47 -18.30
C GLU A 198 -11.79 9.60 -18.34
N PHE A 199 -12.67 9.75 -17.34
CA PHE A 199 -13.86 8.91 -17.22
C PHE A 199 -14.99 9.31 -18.17
N SER A 200 -14.93 10.50 -18.79
CA SER A 200 -15.82 10.87 -19.89
C SER A 200 -15.63 10.01 -21.14
N ASP A 201 -14.42 9.49 -21.34
CA ASP A 201 -14.11 8.58 -22.45
C ASP A 201 -14.37 7.09 -22.11
N TYR A 202 -14.83 6.80 -20.89
CA TYR A 202 -15.24 5.45 -20.48
C TYR A 202 -16.35 4.92 -21.40
N LYS A 203 -16.02 3.86 -22.15
CA LYS A 203 -16.94 3.24 -23.12
C LYS A 203 -17.89 2.28 -22.41
N GLU A 204 -19.13 2.75 -22.29
CA GLU A 204 -20.27 2.07 -21.69
C GLU A 204 -20.64 0.79 -22.46
N SER A 205 -20.10 -0.35 -22.04
CA SER A 205 -20.45 -1.63 -22.67
C SER A 205 -21.50 -2.43 -21.90
N GLN A 206 -21.66 -2.21 -20.58
CA GLN A 206 -22.55 -2.98 -19.70
C GLN A 206 -23.15 -2.11 -18.57
N ASP A 207 -24.30 -2.54 -18.05
CA ASP A 207 -24.98 -1.93 -16.89
C ASP A 207 -24.38 -2.48 -15.58
N ASN A 208 -24.17 -1.64 -14.57
CA ASN A 208 -23.27 -1.94 -13.46
C ASN A 208 -24.01 -2.16 -12.14
N VAL A 209 -23.54 -3.14 -11.37
CA VAL A 209 -23.86 -3.28 -9.94
C VAL A 209 -22.68 -2.76 -9.15
N VAL A 210 -22.93 -1.83 -8.23
CA VAL A 210 -21.91 -1.19 -7.41
C VAL A 210 -22.11 -1.55 -5.95
N LEU A 211 -21.10 -2.13 -5.32
CA LEU A 211 -21.08 -2.35 -3.87
C LEU A 211 -20.38 -1.17 -3.19
N LEU A 212 -21.08 -0.53 -2.25
CA LEU A 212 -20.56 0.52 -1.39
C LEU A 212 -20.72 0.13 0.08
N THR A 213 -19.70 0.40 0.89
CA THR A 213 -19.81 0.35 2.35
C THR A 213 -19.47 1.70 2.95
N VAL A 214 -20.07 2.00 4.09
CA VAL A 214 -19.75 3.23 4.83
C VAL A 214 -19.18 2.87 6.19
N GLU A 215 -17.90 3.20 6.36
CA GLU A 215 -17.13 2.97 7.58
C GLU A 215 -16.60 4.31 8.09
N GLN A 216 -16.81 4.59 9.38
CA GLN A 216 -16.28 5.80 10.03
C GLN A 216 -16.64 7.12 9.31
N GLY A 217 -17.80 7.16 8.65
CA GLY A 217 -18.25 8.33 7.88
C GLY A 217 -17.62 8.48 6.50
N ARG A 218 -16.85 7.50 6.03
CA ARG A 218 -16.23 7.47 4.70
C ARG A 218 -16.84 6.34 3.87
N MET A 219 -17.13 6.63 2.60
CA MET A 219 -17.51 5.58 1.65
C MET A 219 -16.26 4.80 1.25
N SER A 220 -16.36 3.47 1.21
CA SER A 220 -15.30 2.58 0.76
C SER A 220 -15.03 2.75 -0.74
N GLY A 221 -13.89 2.20 -1.20
CA GLY A 221 -13.73 1.88 -2.62
C GLY A 221 -14.92 1.04 -3.10
N TYR A 222 -15.38 1.33 -4.31
CA TYR A 222 -16.53 0.69 -4.92
C TYR A 222 -16.08 -0.57 -5.68
N SER A 223 -16.89 -1.64 -5.65
CA SER A 223 -16.66 -2.82 -6.50
C SER A 223 -17.76 -2.90 -7.55
N THR A 224 -17.39 -2.82 -8.84
CA THR A 224 -18.34 -2.98 -9.94
C THR A 224 -18.38 -4.42 -10.41
N ALA A 225 -19.55 -5.04 -10.40
CA ALA A 225 -19.77 -6.26 -11.16
C ALA A 225 -20.14 -5.93 -12.60
N VAL A 226 -19.22 -5.26 -13.30
CA VAL A 226 -18.94 -5.35 -14.75
C VAL A 226 -17.94 -4.26 -15.16
N GLY A 227 -16.87 -4.69 -15.85
CA GLY A 227 -15.95 -3.86 -16.62
C GLY A 227 -14.95 -3.01 -15.82
N LEU A 228 -13.75 -3.55 -15.59
CA LEU A 228 -12.55 -2.73 -15.33
C LEU A 228 -12.39 -1.68 -16.44
N SER A 229 -11.94 -0.47 -16.10
CA SER A 229 -11.46 0.49 -17.11
C SER A 229 -10.41 -0.17 -18.01
N GLU A 230 -10.17 0.38 -19.21
CA GLU A 230 -9.12 -0.14 -20.10
C GLU A 230 -7.78 -0.23 -19.37
N ARG A 231 -7.45 0.79 -18.59
CA ARG A 231 -6.22 0.86 -17.79
C ARG A 231 -6.17 -0.23 -16.73
N GLU A 232 -7.24 -0.40 -15.94
CA GLU A 232 -7.29 -1.43 -14.90
C GLU A 232 -7.27 -2.85 -15.50
N ARG A 233 -7.94 -3.04 -16.64
CA ARG A 233 -7.93 -4.32 -17.37
C ARG A 233 -6.53 -4.62 -17.89
N VAL A 234 -5.85 -3.64 -18.48
CA VAL A 234 -4.46 -3.77 -18.93
C VAL A 234 -3.55 -4.05 -17.74
N ALA A 235 -3.67 -3.32 -16.63
CA ALA A 235 -2.88 -3.53 -15.43
C ALA A 235 -3.07 -4.94 -14.86
N ARG A 236 -4.32 -5.40 -14.70
CA ARG A 236 -4.65 -6.75 -14.25
C ARG A 236 -4.14 -7.82 -15.21
N ASN A 237 -4.35 -7.66 -16.51
CA ASN A 237 -3.94 -8.66 -17.51
C ASN A 237 -2.41 -8.76 -17.59
N THR A 238 -1.70 -7.63 -17.49
CA THR A 238 -0.24 -7.61 -17.36
C THR A 238 0.19 -8.34 -16.10
N TRP A 239 -0.42 -8.05 -14.95
CA TRP A 239 -0.13 -8.73 -13.70
C TRP A 239 -0.36 -10.24 -13.77
N MET A 240 -1.51 -10.69 -14.29
CA MET A 240 -1.81 -12.11 -14.46
C MET A 240 -0.80 -12.81 -15.37
N THR A 241 -0.37 -12.13 -16.45
CA THR A 241 0.66 -12.66 -17.36
C THR A 241 2.00 -12.83 -16.64
N VAL A 242 2.42 -11.84 -15.84
CA VAL A 242 3.67 -11.90 -15.07
C VAL A 242 3.60 -12.99 -14.00
N GLU A 243 2.48 -13.13 -13.29
CA GLU A 243 2.29 -14.19 -12.29
C GLU A 243 2.22 -15.59 -12.90
N ALA A 244 1.57 -15.76 -14.05
CA ALA A 244 1.60 -17.02 -14.78
C ALA A 244 3.03 -17.37 -15.19
N THR A 245 3.77 -16.40 -15.73
CA THR A 245 5.19 -16.57 -16.11
C THR A 245 6.06 -16.92 -14.91
N ARG A 246 5.81 -16.34 -13.73
CA ARG A 246 6.46 -16.73 -12.48
C ARG A 246 6.16 -18.21 -12.20
N LYS A 247 4.89 -18.57 -12.06
CA LYS A 247 4.50 -19.96 -11.72
C LYS A 247 5.07 -20.99 -12.71
N ASP A 248 5.10 -20.68 -14.00
CA ASP A 248 5.66 -21.55 -15.05
C ASP A 248 7.17 -21.80 -14.91
N ARG A 249 7.91 -20.91 -14.22
CA ARG A 249 9.35 -21.06 -13.94
C ARG A 249 9.64 -21.91 -12.69
N VAL A 250 8.62 -22.32 -11.94
CA VAL A 250 8.80 -23.18 -10.77
C VAL A 250 9.05 -24.61 -11.23
N THR A 251 10.22 -25.14 -10.92
CA THR A 251 10.65 -26.49 -11.33
C THR A 251 10.52 -27.51 -10.19
N LEU A 252 10.47 -27.03 -8.94
CA LEU A 252 10.25 -27.87 -7.77
C LEU A 252 8.82 -28.41 -7.76
N LYS A 253 8.69 -29.72 -7.51
CA LYS A 253 7.39 -30.37 -7.32
C LYS A 253 7.14 -30.55 -5.82
N PRO A 254 5.86 -30.65 -5.40
CA PRO A 254 5.55 -31.02 -4.02
C PRO A 254 6.32 -32.28 -3.59
N ARG A 255 6.98 -32.19 -2.43
CA ARG A 255 7.81 -33.21 -1.79
C ARG A 255 9.05 -33.64 -2.58
N SER A 256 9.47 -32.88 -3.60
CA SER A 256 10.70 -33.15 -4.34
C SER A 256 11.94 -32.45 -3.76
N LEU A 257 11.76 -31.48 -2.87
CA LEU A 257 12.86 -30.73 -2.25
C LEU A 257 13.79 -31.67 -1.46
N LYS A 258 15.11 -31.55 -1.70
CA LYS A 258 16.17 -32.31 -1.01
C LYS A 258 17.13 -31.44 -0.23
N ARG A 259 17.29 -30.16 -0.62
CA ARG A 259 18.26 -29.27 -0.01
C ARG A 259 17.84 -27.82 0.02
N ILE A 260 18.36 -27.10 1.00
CA ILE A 260 18.18 -25.67 1.16
C ILE A 260 19.56 -25.03 1.27
N VAL A 261 19.77 -23.97 0.50
CA VAL A 261 20.92 -23.07 0.62
C VAL A 261 20.39 -21.75 1.18
N ALA A 262 20.94 -21.25 2.28
CA ALA A 262 20.51 -19.97 2.85
C ALA A 262 21.65 -18.96 2.90
N LEU A 263 21.35 -17.69 2.63
CA LEU A 263 22.29 -16.59 2.73
C LEU A 263 21.67 -15.38 3.40
N VAL A 264 22.50 -14.57 4.05
CA VAL A 264 22.12 -13.27 4.60
C VAL A 264 22.87 -12.19 3.83
N SER A 265 22.16 -11.24 3.25
CA SER A 265 22.72 -10.18 2.42
C SER A 265 22.21 -8.80 2.83
N GLY A 266 22.94 -7.75 2.47
CA GLY A 266 22.56 -6.37 2.68
C GLY A 266 23.16 -5.76 3.94
N GLY A 267 22.40 -4.88 4.59
CA GLY A 267 22.77 -4.38 5.92
C GLY A 267 22.69 -5.49 6.96
N ASP A 268 23.45 -5.33 8.04
CA ASP A 268 23.39 -6.25 9.17
C ASP A 268 22.14 -6.00 10.03
N PHE A 269 21.56 -7.07 10.61
CA PHE A 269 20.31 -7.00 11.37
C PHE A 269 20.19 -8.16 12.38
N ALA A 270 19.44 -7.94 13.46
CA ALA A 270 19.15 -8.96 14.46
C ALA A 270 18.09 -9.97 14.00
N GLY A 271 18.10 -11.18 14.55
CA GLY A 271 17.10 -12.22 14.23
C GLY A 271 17.48 -13.15 13.08
N ALA A 272 18.47 -12.79 12.26
CA ALA A 272 19.03 -13.67 11.21
C ALA A 272 19.45 -15.04 11.76
N GLY A 273 20.14 -15.08 12.91
CA GLY A 273 20.55 -16.33 13.53
C GLY A 273 19.39 -17.22 14.01
N ALA A 274 18.26 -16.62 14.41
CA ALA A 274 17.06 -17.38 14.77
C ALA A 274 16.41 -18.02 13.54
N ALA A 275 16.29 -17.27 12.43
CA ALA A 275 15.80 -17.78 11.17
C ALA A 275 16.70 -18.90 10.61
N LEU A 276 18.01 -18.68 10.55
CA LEU A 276 18.98 -19.69 10.05
C LEU A 276 18.94 -20.97 10.88
N LYS A 277 18.90 -20.84 12.21
CA LYS A 277 18.77 -22.01 13.09
C LYS A 277 17.47 -22.77 12.81
N GLU A 278 16.36 -22.07 12.63
CA GLU A 278 15.07 -22.71 12.37
C GLU A 278 14.99 -23.35 10.98
N LEU A 279 15.60 -22.75 9.95
CA LEU A 279 15.77 -23.38 8.64
C LEU A 279 16.52 -24.72 8.75
N HIS A 280 17.60 -24.76 9.56
CA HIS A 280 18.34 -25.99 9.83
C HIS A 280 17.50 -27.01 10.61
N VAL A 281 16.90 -26.61 11.74
CA VAL A 281 16.14 -27.51 12.62
C VAL A 281 14.93 -28.09 11.89
N THR A 282 14.11 -27.26 11.23
CA THR A 282 12.96 -27.73 10.47
C THR A 282 13.41 -28.50 9.23
N GLY A 283 14.43 -28.05 8.51
CA GLY A 283 14.96 -28.75 7.35
C GLY A 283 15.45 -30.17 7.68
N GLN A 284 16.23 -30.34 8.74
CA GLN A 284 16.72 -31.64 9.19
C GLN A 284 15.58 -32.57 9.62
N ARG A 285 14.56 -32.06 10.32
CA ARG A 285 13.35 -32.83 10.68
C ARG A 285 12.59 -33.31 9.45
N MET A 286 12.65 -32.55 8.36
CA MET A 286 12.05 -32.90 7.07
C MET A 286 12.99 -33.70 6.14
N GLY A 287 14.18 -34.07 6.63
CA GLY A 287 15.16 -34.86 5.87
C GLY A 287 15.90 -34.10 4.78
N LEU A 288 16.00 -32.77 4.89
CA LEU A 288 16.71 -31.90 3.95
C LEU A 288 18.18 -31.70 4.32
N GLU A 289 19.04 -31.56 3.31
CA GLU A 289 20.40 -31.06 3.48
C GLU A 289 20.40 -29.52 3.53
N VAL A 290 21.00 -28.94 4.57
CA VAL A 290 21.02 -27.48 4.75
C VAL A 290 22.45 -26.94 4.58
N TYR A 291 22.58 -25.86 3.81
CA TYR A 291 23.83 -25.18 3.50
C TYR A 291 23.72 -23.70 3.80
N PHE A 292 24.78 -23.08 4.31
CA PHE A 292 24.87 -21.63 4.48
C PHE A 292 25.93 -21.04 3.57
N VAL A 293 25.62 -19.88 3.00
CA VAL A 293 26.56 -19.06 2.25
C VAL A 293 27.09 -17.96 3.16
N ARG A 294 28.40 -17.94 3.39
CA ARG A 294 29.03 -16.89 4.20
C ARG A 294 28.95 -15.55 3.47
N HIS A 295 28.74 -14.45 4.19
CA HIS A 295 28.79 -13.08 3.64
C HIS A 295 27.89 -12.83 2.41
N GLY A 296 26.73 -13.48 2.32
CA GLY A 296 25.71 -13.18 1.31
C GLY A 296 26.17 -13.46 -0.13
N TYR A 297 25.80 -12.56 -1.06
CA TYR A 297 26.15 -12.71 -2.48
C TYR A 297 27.66 -12.67 -2.75
N LEU A 298 28.45 -12.00 -1.91
CA LEU A 298 29.90 -12.03 -2.02
C LEU A 298 30.43 -13.47 -1.85
N GLY A 299 30.00 -14.18 -0.79
CA GLY A 299 30.43 -15.56 -0.62
C GLY A 299 29.82 -16.49 -1.66
N LEU A 300 28.63 -16.19 -2.18
CA LEU A 300 28.06 -16.95 -3.29
C LEU A 300 28.96 -16.88 -4.53
N ALA A 301 29.42 -15.68 -4.89
CA ALA A 301 30.36 -15.47 -5.99
C ALA A 301 31.72 -16.11 -5.74
N ASN A 302 32.11 -16.33 -4.48
CA ASN A 302 33.39 -16.96 -4.10
C ASN A 302 33.27 -18.44 -3.68
N ASN A 303 32.10 -19.07 -3.84
CA ASN A 303 31.82 -20.45 -3.45
C ASN A 303 32.02 -20.75 -1.95
N TRP A 304 31.70 -19.81 -1.06
CA TRP A 304 31.75 -20.01 0.39
C TRP A 304 30.46 -20.66 0.91
N ILE A 305 30.14 -21.82 0.35
CA ILE A 305 28.92 -22.59 0.63
C ILE A 305 29.29 -23.77 1.52
N GLU A 306 28.78 -23.79 2.75
CA GLU A 306 29.16 -24.74 3.79
C GLU A 306 27.96 -25.59 4.23
N ARG A 307 28.14 -26.90 4.36
CA ARG A 307 27.11 -27.79 4.93
C ARG A 307 26.93 -27.51 6.41
N VAL A 308 25.69 -27.36 6.84
CA VAL A 308 25.33 -27.04 8.23
C VAL A 308 25.18 -28.32 9.05
N THR A 309 25.56 -28.23 10.32
CA THR A 309 25.41 -29.29 11.32
C THR A 309 24.84 -28.69 12.60
N ASP A 310 24.39 -29.54 13.52
CA ASP A 310 23.83 -29.08 14.80
C ASP A 310 24.82 -28.23 15.59
N GLU A 311 26.12 -28.54 15.50
CA GLU A 311 27.18 -27.78 16.15
C GLU A 311 27.28 -26.35 15.62
N HIS A 312 27.18 -26.16 14.30
CA HIS A 312 27.21 -24.83 13.69
C HIS A 312 26.06 -23.94 14.17
N THR A 313 24.90 -24.51 14.54
CA THR A 313 23.71 -23.74 14.93
C THR A 313 23.54 -23.54 16.45
N ARG A 314 24.45 -24.09 17.27
CA ARG A 314 24.45 -23.87 18.73
C ARG A 314 24.60 -22.39 19.03
N GLY A 315 23.67 -21.84 19.83
CA GLY A 315 23.69 -20.42 20.23
C GLY A 315 23.25 -19.41 19.16
N MET A 316 23.11 -19.80 17.88
CA MET A 316 22.79 -18.86 16.79
C MET A 316 21.52 -18.04 17.01
N GLY A 317 20.48 -18.64 17.62
CA GLY A 317 19.20 -17.95 17.83
C GLY A 317 19.26 -16.71 18.74
N SER A 318 20.32 -16.56 19.53
CA SER A 318 20.54 -15.39 20.39
C SER A 318 21.74 -14.54 19.94
N HIS A 319 22.36 -14.89 18.81
CA HIS A 319 23.49 -14.14 18.26
C HIS A 319 23.01 -12.74 17.87
N PRO A 320 23.65 -11.65 18.35
CA PRO A 320 23.44 -10.31 17.80
C PRO A 320 23.90 -10.32 16.34
N SER A 321 23.20 -9.68 15.42
CA SER A 321 23.65 -9.64 14.00
C SER A 321 23.65 -11.01 13.27
N SER A 322 24.07 -11.06 12.00
CA SER A 322 24.17 -12.28 11.19
C SER A 322 25.36 -13.18 11.60
N PRO A 323 25.13 -14.43 12.09
CA PRO A 323 26.20 -15.34 12.49
C PRO A 323 26.99 -15.92 11.31
N ILE A 324 26.50 -15.76 10.07
CA ILE A 324 27.19 -16.19 8.85
C ILE A 324 27.82 -15.03 8.08
N GLY A 325 27.81 -13.83 8.66
CA GLY A 325 28.19 -12.60 7.98
C GLY A 325 27.12 -12.13 7.00
N SER A 326 27.17 -10.85 6.65
CA SER A 326 26.36 -10.23 5.61
C SER A 326 27.25 -9.26 4.83
N SER A 327 26.93 -9.01 3.56
CA SER A 327 27.64 -8.03 2.75
C SER A 327 26.71 -7.27 1.81
N ARG A 328 27.05 -5.99 1.59
CA ARG A 328 26.59 -5.22 0.44
C ARG A 328 27.60 -5.46 -0.68
N PHE A 329 27.19 -6.12 -1.75
CA PHE A 329 28.05 -6.50 -2.87
C PHE A 329 27.48 -5.93 -4.17
N GLU A 330 27.97 -4.76 -4.55
CA GLU A 330 27.40 -3.94 -5.62
C GLU A 330 27.69 -4.55 -7.01
N GLU A 331 28.83 -5.22 -7.14
CA GLU A 331 29.26 -5.95 -8.33
C GLU A 331 28.30 -7.10 -8.68
N PHE A 332 27.48 -7.56 -7.75
CA PHE A 332 26.43 -8.54 -8.03
C PHE A 332 25.36 -8.03 -9.01
N LYS A 333 25.30 -6.72 -9.28
CA LYS A 333 24.48 -6.16 -10.36
C LYS A 333 24.99 -6.53 -11.76
N GLN A 334 26.25 -6.96 -11.87
CA GLN A 334 26.85 -7.35 -13.14
C GLN A 334 26.45 -8.78 -13.48
N ALA A 335 25.91 -9.00 -14.68
CA ALA A 335 25.51 -10.32 -15.16
C ALA A 335 26.65 -11.35 -15.13
N THR A 336 27.90 -10.92 -15.34
CA THR A 336 29.10 -11.76 -15.26
C THR A 336 29.30 -12.33 -13.86
N VAL A 337 29.11 -11.52 -12.81
CA VAL A 337 29.23 -11.93 -11.41
C VAL A 337 28.07 -12.86 -11.02
N GLN A 338 26.85 -12.57 -11.50
CA GLN A 338 25.71 -13.45 -11.29
C GLN A 338 25.93 -14.83 -11.94
N GLN A 339 26.48 -14.88 -13.16
CA GLN A 339 26.82 -16.16 -13.81
C GLN A 339 27.85 -16.98 -13.02
N ILE A 340 28.85 -16.34 -12.42
CA ILE A 340 29.81 -17.02 -11.53
C ILE A 340 29.09 -17.61 -10.32
N ALA A 341 28.24 -16.83 -9.66
CA ALA A 341 27.42 -17.29 -8.54
C ALA A 341 26.51 -18.48 -8.92
N ILE A 342 25.92 -18.48 -10.11
CA ILE A 342 25.12 -19.59 -10.63
C ILE A 342 25.94 -20.87 -10.81
N ARG A 343 27.15 -20.77 -11.35
CA ARG A 343 28.04 -21.95 -11.50
C ARG A 343 28.35 -22.58 -10.14
N HIS A 344 28.55 -21.77 -9.11
CA HIS A 344 28.75 -22.29 -7.75
C HIS A 344 27.47 -22.87 -7.14
N LEU A 345 26.30 -22.37 -7.54
CA LEU A 345 25.00 -22.89 -7.09
C LEU A 345 24.55 -24.15 -7.82
N GLU A 346 25.06 -24.44 -9.02
CA GLU A 346 24.64 -25.58 -9.87
C GLU A 346 24.51 -26.91 -9.09
N PRO A 347 25.47 -27.30 -8.23
CA PRO A 347 25.37 -28.55 -7.46
C PRO A 347 24.19 -28.57 -6.49
N TYR A 348 23.64 -27.42 -6.12
CA TYR A 348 22.64 -27.27 -5.06
C TYR A 348 21.22 -27.00 -5.57
N VAL A 349 21.03 -26.58 -6.82
CA VAL A 349 19.73 -26.06 -7.31
C VAL A 349 18.84 -27.07 -8.04
N ARG A 350 19.34 -28.28 -8.38
CA ARG A 350 18.54 -29.29 -9.12
C ARG A 350 17.28 -29.72 -8.38
N ASP A 351 17.42 -30.01 -7.08
CA ASP A 351 16.32 -30.39 -6.17
C ASP A 351 16.37 -29.52 -4.91
N GLY A 352 16.74 -28.26 -5.08
CA GLY A 352 17.01 -27.36 -3.97
C GLY A 352 16.50 -25.95 -4.19
N ALA A 353 16.36 -25.24 -3.08
CA ALA A 353 15.94 -23.85 -3.06
C ALA A 353 16.99 -22.97 -2.39
N LEU A 354 17.10 -21.73 -2.88
CA LEU A 354 17.90 -20.67 -2.28
C LEU A 354 17.00 -19.79 -1.41
N ILE A 355 17.35 -19.62 -0.14
CA ILE A 355 16.69 -18.72 0.79
C ILE A 355 17.54 -17.48 0.96
N VAL A 356 16.98 -16.32 0.63
CA VAL A 356 17.66 -15.03 0.74
C VAL A 356 17.04 -14.25 1.89
N LEU A 357 17.81 -14.03 2.95
CA LEU A 357 17.43 -13.14 4.04
C LEU A 357 18.05 -11.76 3.79
N GLY A 358 17.23 -10.71 3.76
CA GLY A 358 17.74 -9.35 3.61
C GLY A 358 16.68 -8.29 3.24
N GLY A 359 17.15 -7.08 2.94
CA GLY A 359 16.32 -5.94 2.58
C GLY A 359 16.11 -5.82 1.07
N ASP A 360 15.72 -4.63 0.62
CA ASP A 360 15.40 -4.34 -0.80
C ASP A 360 16.51 -4.76 -1.79
N GLY A 361 17.76 -4.38 -1.54
CA GLY A 361 18.89 -4.77 -2.39
C GLY A 361 19.07 -6.29 -2.48
N SER A 362 18.78 -7.01 -1.39
CA SER A 362 18.86 -8.46 -1.35
C SER A 362 17.73 -9.12 -2.14
N MET A 363 16.51 -8.57 -2.06
CA MET A 363 15.36 -9.03 -2.84
C MET A 363 15.53 -8.76 -4.33
N ARG A 364 16.18 -7.66 -4.72
CA ARG A 364 16.56 -7.40 -6.11
C ARG A 364 17.56 -8.44 -6.63
N GLY A 365 18.55 -8.82 -5.83
CA GLY A 365 19.47 -9.92 -6.19
C GLY A 365 18.74 -11.27 -6.32
N ALA A 366 17.79 -11.55 -5.42
CA ALA A 366 16.99 -12.77 -5.45
C ALA A 366 16.14 -12.84 -6.71
N ARG A 367 15.52 -11.71 -7.07
CA ARG A 367 14.73 -11.55 -8.29
C ARG A 367 15.57 -11.82 -9.54
N ALA A 368 16.77 -11.26 -9.64
CA ALA A 368 17.66 -11.50 -10.78
C ALA A 368 18.01 -13.00 -10.91
N LEU A 369 18.37 -13.66 -9.82
CA LEU A 369 18.66 -15.10 -9.84
C LEU A 369 17.45 -15.95 -10.28
N TYR A 370 16.25 -15.56 -9.87
CA TYR A 370 15.02 -16.25 -10.24
C TYR A 370 14.59 -15.97 -11.70
N GLU A 371 14.48 -14.70 -12.09
CA GLU A 371 13.96 -14.28 -13.40
C GLU A 371 14.95 -14.50 -14.55
N GLU A 372 16.26 -14.37 -14.30
CA GLU A 372 17.26 -14.49 -15.37
C GLU A 372 17.85 -15.91 -15.47
N PHE A 373 17.92 -16.64 -14.35
CA PHE A 373 18.63 -17.93 -14.29
C PHE A 373 17.75 -19.10 -13.80
N GLY A 374 16.50 -18.87 -13.44
CA GLY A 374 15.57 -19.94 -13.03
C GLY A 374 15.91 -20.59 -11.69
N VAL A 375 16.76 -19.97 -10.87
CA VAL A 375 17.07 -20.47 -9.52
C VAL A 375 15.80 -20.45 -8.69
N GLN A 376 15.50 -21.52 -7.96
CA GLN A 376 14.31 -21.61 -7.13
C GLN A 376 14.55 -20.81 -5.83
N VAL A 377 14.17 -19.53 -5.82
CA VAL A 377 14.48 -18.59 -4.73
C VAL A 377 13.26 -18.28 -3.87
N VAL A 378 13.44 -18.16 -2.55
CA VAL A 378 12.46 -17.59 -1.62
C VAL A 378 13.13 -16.51 -0.78
N GLY A 379 12.50 -15.34 -0.69
CA GLY A 379 12.96 -14.23 0.13
C GLY A 379 12.41 -14.28 1.55
N MET A 380 13.19 -13.81 2.52
CA MET A 380 12.76 -13.50 3.88
C MET A 380 13.18 -12.06 4.24
N PRO A 381 12.29 -11.26 4.84
CA PRO A 381 12.53 -9.84 5.05
C PRO A 381 13.49 -9.63 6.22
N GLY A 382 14.63 -8.99 5.98
CA GLY A 382 15.64 -8.71 7.00
C GLY A 382 16.34 -7.37 6.79
N SER A 383 15.95 -6.36 7.57
CA SER A 383 16.56 -5.04 7.58
C SER A 383 16.03 -4.22 8.75
N ILE A 384 16.89 -3.39 9.35
CA ILE A 384 16.45 -2.42 10.36
C ILE A 384 15.66 -1.26 9.75
N ASP A 385 15.71 -1.05 8.43
CA ASP A 385 15.06 0.07 7.76
C ASP A 385 13.53 -0.11 7.67
N ASN A 386 13.05 -1.37 7.71
CA ASN A 386 11.64 -1.77 7.61
C ASN A 386 10.85 -1.13 6.46
N ASN A 387 11.53 -0.90 5.33
CA ASN A 387 11.04 -0.14 4.18
C ASN A 387 10.43 -1.01 3.06
N LEU A 388 10.13 -2.28 3.31
CA LEU A 388 9.46 -3.17 2.35
C LEU A 388 7.95 -3.21 2.63
N GLU A 389 7.13 -2.93 1.62
CA GLU A 389 5.67 -2.93 1.74
C GLU A 389 5.11 -4.34 2.01
N GLY A 390 4.01 -4.42 2.76
CA GLY A 390 3.33 -5.68 3.04
C GLY A 390 4.03 -6.63 4.03
N THR A 391 5.12 -6.19 4.70
CA THR A 391 5.81 -7.00 5.71
C THR A 391 6.49 -6.17 6.81
N ILE A 392 6.69 -6.79 7.97
CA ILE A 392 7.65 -6.37 9.00
C ILE A 392 8.98 -7.06 8.72
N ALA A 393 10.08 -6.30 8.75
CA ALA A 393 11.42 -6.85 8.53
C ALA A 393 12.09 -7.29 9.84
N LEU A 394 12.81 -8.43 9.79
CA LEU A 394 13.57 -8.94 10.93
C LEU A 394 14.64 -7.93 11.36
N GLY A 395 14.73 -7.74 12.68
CA GLY A 395 15.71 -6.87 13.33
C GLY A 395 15.23 -5.43 13.53
N PHE A 396 14.09 -5.06 12.93
CA PHE A 396 13.48 -3.76 13.13
C PHE A 396 13.16 -3.49 14.61
N GLN A 397 12.44 -4.41 15.26
CA GLN A 397 12.01 -4.18 16.65
C GLN A 397 13.18 -4.22 17.63
N SER A 398 14.18 -5.08 17.37
CA SER A 398 15.42 -5.09 18.14
C SER A 398 16.18 -3.76 18.02
N ALA A 399 16.26 -3.19 16.81
CA ALA A 399 16.90 -1.90 16.59
C ALA A 399 16.15 -0.76 17.31
N VAL A 400 14.81 -0.75 17.24
CA VAL A 400 13.98 0.23 17.96
C VAL A 400 14.18 0.10 19.47
N THR A 401 14.20 -1.12 20.01
CA THR A 401 14.42 -1.35 21.45
C THR A 401 15.76 -0.79 21.93
N LEU A 402 16.83 -1.00 21.15
CA LEU A 402 18.16 -0.44 21.49
C LEU A 402 18.20 1.08 21.37
N ALA A 403 17.53 1.63 20.35
CA ALA A 403 17.42 3.08 20.18
C ALA A 403 16.68 3.72 21.36
N ASP A 404 15.56 3.13 21.78
CA ASP A 404 14.74 3.61 22.89
C ASP A 404 15.54 3.66 24.21
N GLN A 405 16.27 2.59 24.54
CA GLN A 405 17.17 2.55 25.70
C GLN A 405 18.22 3.67 25.67
N SER A 406 18.77 3.95 24.48
CA SER A 406 19.77 5.01 24.30
C SER A 406 19.14 6.40 24.43
N ILE A 407 17.95 6.59 23.86
CA ILE A 407 17.21 7.85 23.88
C ILE A 407 16.76 8.19 25.31
N ASP A 408 16.28 7.22 26.09
CA ASP A 408 15.87 7.44 27.48
C ASP A 408 17.02 7.92 28.37
N SER A 409 18.22 7.38 28.18
CA SER A 409 19.43 7.87 28.86
C SER A 409 19.74 9.33 28.48
N LEU A 410 19.60 9.68 27.20
CA LEU A 410 19.77 11.05 26.72
C LEU A 410 18.68 11.99 27.25
N LYS A 411 17.43 11.53 27.38
CA LYS A 411 16.34 12.32 27.97
C LYS A 411 16.59 12.64 29.43
N ALA A 412 17.05 11.67 30.22
CA ALA A 412 17.41 11.90 31.62
C ALA A 412 18.51 12.96 31.73
N THR A 413 19.51 12.88 30.87
CA THR A 413 20.59 13.89 30.79
C THR A 413 20.07 15.26 30.34
N SER A 414 19.18 15.27 29.34
CA SER A 414 18.54 16.48 28.83
C SER A 414 17.76 17.22 29.91
N ALA A 415 16.91 16.50 30.66
CA ALA A 415 16.12 17.07 31.74
C ALA A 415 16.99 17.57 32.91
N ALA A 416 18.07 16.85 33.25
CA ALA A 416 18.96 17.23 34.34
C ALA A 416 19.84 18.45 34.00
N MET A 417 20.30 18.57 32.75
CA MET A 417 21.23 19.62 32.32
C MET A 417 20.59 20.74 31.50
N GLY A 418 19.29 20.65 31.20
CA GLY A 418 18.60 21.56 30.27
C GLY A 418 19.17 21.55 28.86
N SER A 419 19.83 20.46 28.44
CA SER A 419 20.49 20.34 27.13
C SER A 419 19.53 19.88 26.04
N VAL A 420 19.71 20.35 24.81
CA VAL A 420 18.94 19.93 23.63
C VAL A 420 19.71 18.82 22.91
N PHE A 421 19.07 17.69 22.65
CA PHE A 421 19.68 16.58 21.91
C PHE A 421 19.04 16.38 20.55
N PHE A 422 19.89 16.25 19.53
CA PHE A 422 19.55 15.72 18.22
C PHE A 422 20.11 14.31 18.10
N VAL A 423 19.23 13.32 17.94
CA VAL A 423 19.61 11.92 17.88
C VAL A 423 19.44 11.42 16.45
N GLU A 424 20.56 11.05 15.82
CA GLU A 424 20.55 10.52 14.45
C GLU A 424 20.28 9.01 14.44
N ILE A 425 19.27 8.61 13.69
CA ILE A 425 18.80 7.23 13.54
C ILE A 425 19.07 6.75 12.11
N MET A 426 19.54 5.50 11.96
CA MET A 426 19.74 4.89 10.64
C MET A 426 18.40 4.66 9.90
N GLY A 427 18.49 4.36 8.62
CA GLY A 427 17.32 3.96 7.81
C GLY A 427 17.58 3.89 6.31
N ALA A 428 18.84 4.01 5.89
CA ALA A 428 19.29 4.04 4.50
C ALA A 428 18.57 5.09 3.63
N GLY A 429 18.15 6.21 4.21
CA GLY A 429 17.35 7.24 3.53
C GLY A 429 15.83 7.07 3.68
N SER A 430 15.38 6.13 4.51
CA SER A 430 13.97 5.95 4.87
C SER A 430 13.71 6.32 6.33
N GLY A 431 12.60 7.00 6.59
CA GLY A 431 12.20 7.50 7.90
C GLY A 431 11.47 6.51 8.79
N HIS A 432 11.17 5.27 8.36
CA HIS A 432 10.35 4.31 9.14
C HIS A 432 10.94 3.98 10.52
N LEU A 433 12.25 3.70 10.59
CA LEU A 433 12.94 3.45 11.85
C LEU A 433 12.94 4.68 12.75
N ALA A 434 13.26 5.85 12.18
CA ALA A 434 13.26 7.11 12.91
C ALA A 434 11.86 7.45 13.45
N LEU A 435 10.80 7.20 12.67
CA LEU A 435 9.41 7.38 13.09
C LEU A 435 9.04 6.49 14.27
N ALA A 436 9.36 5.19 14.19
CA ALA A 436 9.09 4.26 15.28
C ALA A 436 9.83 4.64 16.57
N CYS A 437 11.13 4.97 16.46
CA CYS A 437 11.94 5.43 17.59
C CYS A 437 11.37 6.72 18.20
N ALA A 438 11.03 7.70 17.36
CA ALA A 438 10.51 8.99 17.82
C ALA A 438 9.13 8.87 18.47
N TYR A 439 8.28 7.98 17.95
CA TYR A 439 6.95 7.73 18.50
C TYR A 439 7.04 7.04 19.88
N GLN A 440 7.80 5.95 19.98
CA GLN A 440 8.00 5.22 21.25
C GLN A 440 8.66 6.10 22.30
N ALA A 441 9.75 6.74 21.91
CA ALA A 441 10.48 7.64 22.77
C ALA A 441 9.83 9.01 22.90
N ARG A 442 8.58 9.25 22.49
CA ARG A 442 7.86 10.54 22.65
C ARG A 442 8.77 11.76 22.38
N ALA A 443 9.45 11.76 21.24
CA ALA A 443 10.35 12.84 20.86
C ALA A 443 9.57 14.14 20.61
N GLU A 444 10.21 15.29 20.85
CA GLU A 444 9.63 16.62 20.65
C GLU A 444 9.51 16.98 19.16
N GLY A 445 10.24 16.28 18.30
CA GLY A 445 10.11 16.38 16.85
C GLY A 445 10.91 15.31 16.12
N LEU A 446 10.60 15.18 14.84
CA LEU A 446 11.12 14.16 13.94
C LEU A 446 11.40 14.75 12.56
N LEU A 447 12.68 14.73 12.18
CA LEU A 447 13.14 15.14 10.86
C LEU A 447 13.45 13.88 10.03
N VAL A 448 12.68 13.66 8.96
CA VAL A 448 12.78 12.50 8.06
C VAL A 448 12.96 12.91 6.61
N ASN A 449 13.53 12.00 5.81
CA ASN A 449 13.77 12.16 4.37
C ASN A 449 12.48 12.42 3.58
N GLU A 450 11.36 11.89 4.08
CA GLU A 450 10.04 12.00 3.47
C GLU A 450 9.39 13.38 3.66
N HIS A 451 9.98 14.29 4.46
CA HIS A 451 9.44 15.63 4.65
C HIS A 451 9.35 16.42 3.35
N PRO A 452 8.20 17.06 3.05
CA PRO A 452 8.06 17.91 1.88
C PRO A 452 8.90 19.20 1.99
N ASP A 453 9.03 19.76 3.20
CA ASP A 453 9.91 20.90 3.49
C ASP A 453 10.61 20.74 4.85
N PRO A 454 11.81 20.13 4.86
CA PRO A 454 12.63 19.98 6.06
C PRO A 454 13.01 21.32 6.72
N ASN A 455 13.15 22.40 5.95
CA ASN A 455 13.60 23.69 6.48
C ASN A 455 12.48 24.39 7.25
N ALA A 456 11.26 24.41 6.68
CA ALA A 456 10.08 24.90 7.37
C ALA A 456 9.84 24.12 8.66
N TYR A 457 10.03 22.79 8.64
CA TYR A 457 9.91 21.97 9.84
C TYR A 457 10.93 22.34 10.93
N ILE A 458 12.19 22.61 10.55
CA ILE A 458 13.21 23.09 11.50
C ILE A 458 12.79 24.42 12.14
N ASP A 459 12.30 25.36 11.34
CA ASP A 459 11.94 26.70 11.81
C ASP A 459 10.67 26.70 12.67
N GLU A 460 9.62 26.05 12.20
CA GLU A 460 8.30 26.13 12.83
C GLU A 460 8.14 25.13 13.98
N VAL A 461 8.62 23.89 13.79
CA VAL A 461 8.40 22.81 14.75
C VAL A 461 9.55 22.71 15.73
N ILE A 462 10.79 22.61 15.27
CA ILE A 462 11.95 22.42 16.16
C ILE A 462 12.20 23.70 16.96
N LEU A 463 12.47 24.83 16.29
CA LEU A 463 12.71 26.11 16.97
C LEU A 463 11.46 26.61 17.69
N GLY A 464 10.26 26.45 17.12
CA GLY A 464 9.00 26.83 17.76
C GLY A 464 8.70 26.04 19.04
N THR A 465 9.05 24.75 19.09
CA THR A 465 8.93 23.94 20.31
C THR A 465 9.96 24.35 21.35
N LEU A 466 11.21 24.57 20.94
CA LEU A 466 12.27 25.05 21.82
C LEU A 466 11.93 26.42 22.42
N LYS A 467 11.39 27.35 21.62
CA LYS A 467 10.98 28.68 22.09
C LYS A 467 9.91 28.61 23.18
N ARG A 468 8.98 27.66 23.09
CA ARG A 468 7.91 27.47 24.09
C ARG A 468 8.37 26.75 25.35
N THR A 469 9.41 25.93 25.25
CA THR A 469 9.68 24.90 26.28
C THR A 469 11.06 24.97 26.90
N LEU A 470 12.01 25.69 26.31
CA LEU A 470 13.34 25.86 26.89
C LEU A 470 13.26 26.65 28.19
N GLY A 471 13.79 26.08 29.28
CA GLY A 471 13.72 26.68 30.62
C GLY A 471 12.58 26.16 31.49
N VAL A 472 11.69 25.31 30.95
CA VAL A 472 10.72 24.56 31.76
C VAL A 472 11.47 23.54 32.64
N PRO A 473 11.29 23.55 33.97
CA PRO A 473 11.97 22.63 34.87
C PRO A 473 11.66 21.16 34.54
N ASN A 474 12.67 20.30 34.65
CA ASN A 474 12.57 18.84 34.44
C ASN A 474 12.03 18.43 33.06
N LYS A 475 12.07 19.32 32.07
CA LYS A 475 11.68 19.00 30.69
C LYS A 475 12.90 18.57 29.87
N SER A 476 12.79 17.45 29.17
CA SER A 476 13.75 17.00 28.17
C SER A 476 13.43 17.58 26.80
N HIS A 477 14.46 17.97 26.05
CA HIS A 477 14.38 18.46 24.67
C HIS A 477 15.15 17.51 23.76
N LEU A 478 14.42 16.62 23.09
CA LEU A 478 15.02 15.60 22.23
C LEU A 478 14.30 15.52 20.89
N PHE A 479 15.08 15.63 19.82
CA PHE A 479 14.62 15.57 18.44
C PHE A 479 15.30 14.39 17.74
N ILE A 480 14.52 13.64 16.99
CA ILE A 480 15.01 12.50 16.21
C ILE A 480 15.24 12.97 14.77
N VAL A 481 16.37 12.56 14.19
CA VAL A 481 16.73 12.90 12.81
C VAL A 481 17.08 11.59 12.08
N ALA A 482 16.39 11.28 10.99
CA ALA A 482 16.81 10.18 10.13
C ALA A 482 18.10 10.55 9.40
N GLU A 483 19.01 9.58 9.29
CA GLU A 483 20.23 9.74 8.49
C GLU A 483 19.89 10.20 7.06
N ARG A 484 20.79 10.99 6.48
CA ARG A 484 20.68 11.53 5.11
C ARG A 484 19.52 12.49 4.86
N THR A 485 18.78 12.91 5.89
CA THR A 485 17.69 13.89 5.72
C THR A 485 18.25 15.27 5.32
N PRO A 486 18.04 15.72 4.06
CA PRO A 486 18.68 16.93 3.56
C PRO A 486 18.03 18.19 4.15
N HIS A 487 18.84 19.20 4.43
CA HIS A 487 18.36 20.52 4.88
C HIS A 487 19.35 21.63 4.51
N ARG A 488 18.96 22.89 4.57
CA ARG A 488 19.79 24.04 4.12
C ARG A 488 21.13 24.18 4.85
N HIS A 489 21.28 23.57 6.02
CA HIS A 489 22.50 23.62 6.83
C HIS A 489 23.53 22.52 6.49
N HIS A 490 23.17 21.50 5.70
CA HIS A 490 24.10 20.45 5.25
C HIS A 490 23.51 19.64 4.08
N LYS A 491 24.23 19.56 2.97
CA LYS A 491 23.74 18.91 1.74
C LYS A 491 23.55 17.39 1.89
N ASP A 492 24.46 16.73 2.60
CA ASP A 492 24.35 15.28 2.85
C ASP A 492 23.36 14.95 3.99
N GLY A 493 22.78 15.98 4.61
CA GLY A 493 21.73 15.85 5.62
C GLY A 493 22.18 15.34 7.00
N GLY A 494 21.21 14.84 7.77
CA GLY A 494 21.43 14.29 9.11
C GLY A 494 21.50 15.37 10.19
N VAL A 495 22.29 15.14 11.25
CA VAL A 495 22.47 16.13 12.34
C VAL A 495 23.56 17.18 12.07
N HIS A 496 24.32 17.01 10.98
CA HIS A 496 25.44 17.89 10.62
C HIS A 496 24.97 19.31 10.33
N GLY A 497 25.63 20.32 10.92
CA GLY A 497 25.26 21.73 10.76
C GLY A 497 23.95 22.15 11.45
N LEU A 498 23.02 21.22 11.70
CA LEU A 498 21.77 21.46 12.40
C LEU A 498 22.00 21.89 13.86
N VAL A 499 22.91 21.20 14.55
CA VAL A 499 23.26 21.49 15.96
C VAL A 499 23.78 22.91 16.12
N ASP A 500 24.75 23.30 15.29
CA ASP A 500 25.38 24.63 15.35
C ASP A 500 24.39 25.73 14.98
N TYR A 501 23.56 25.49 13.97
CA TYR A 501 22.50 26.41 13.58
C TYR A 501 21.51 26.65 14.72
N VAL A 502 20.96 25.58 15.30
CA VAL A 502 19.98 25.68 16.39
C VAL A 502 20.59 26.35 17.63
N ALA A 503 21.84 26.00 17.98
CA ALA A 503 22.56 26.66 19.07
C ALA A 503 22.74 28.17 18.82
N GLY A 504 23.14 28.56 17.61
CA GLY A 504 23.32 29.96 17.22
C GLY A 504 22.03 30.78 17.28
N VAL A 505 20.90 30.19 16.90
CA VAL A 505 19.59 30.85 16.97
C VAL A 505 19.12 31.01 18.43
N ILE A 506 19.23 29.96 19.25
CA ILE A 506 18.83 30.02 20.67
C ILE A 506 19.64 31.08 21.43
N ALA A 507 20.93 31.22 21.13
CA ALA A 507 21.81 32.20 21.77
C ALA A 507 21.38 33.67 21.52
N GLN A 508 20.62 33.93 20.44
CA GLN A 508 20.13 35.26 20.10
C GLN A 508 18.80 35.62 20.78
N TRP A 509 18.14 34.67 21.45
CA TRP A 509 16.83 34.93 22.05
C TRP A 509 16.93 35.88 23.25
N PRO A 510 16.04 36.90 23.36
CA PRO A 510 16.09 37.91 24.43
C PRO A 510 16.04 37.30 25.85
N GLU A 511 15.29 36.22 26.02
CA GLU A 511 15.14 35.46 27.27
C GLU A 511 16.44 34.79 27.73
N ARG A 512 17.43 34.68 26.84
CA ARG A 512 18.74 34.05 27.08
C ARG A 512 19.88 35.05 27.20
N GLN A 513 19.63 36.34 26.97
CA GLN A 513 20.67 37.35 27.15
C GLN A 513 21.01 37.52 28.65
N PRO A 514 22.31 37.67 28.98
CA PRO A 514 22.75 37.81 30.36
C PRO A 514 22.13 39.05 30.99
N ARG A 515 21.53 38.88 32.17
CA ARG A 515 21.02 39.99 32.99
C ARG A 515 22.00 40.23 34.14
N PRO A 516 22.23 41.50 34.55
CA PRO A 516 22.92 41.77 35.80
C PRO A 516 22.17 41.04 36.92
N ASP A 517 22.88 40.25 37.73
CA ASP A 517 22.33 39.50 38.87
C ASP A 517 21.53 38.21 38.58
N HIS A 518 21.55 37.68 37.35
CA HIS A 518 20.95 36.38 37.03
C HIS A 518 21.88 35.52 36.17
N TYR A 519 22.24 34.33 36.66
CA TYR A 519 23.03 33.34 35.94
C TYR A 519 22.11 32.23 35.39
N PRO A 520 21.64 32.33 34.13
CA PRO A 520 20.80 31.30 33.55
C PRO A 520 21.60 30.02 33.30
N LEU A 521 20.92 28.88 33.39
CA LEU A 521 21.44 27.62 32.84
C LEU A 521 21.61 27.78 31.33
N THR A 522 22.84 27.70 30.83
CA THR A 522 23.13 27.75 29.39
C THR A 522 22.82 26.38 28.77
N PRO A 523 21.77 26.26 27.95
CA PRO A 523 21.45 25.00 27.30
C PRO A 523 22.53 24.68 26.26
N ALA A 524 23.10 23.48 26.35
CA ALA A 524 23.99 22.97 25.32
C ALA A 524 23.16 22.21 24.26
N THR A 525 23.38 22.52 22.98
CA THR A 525 22.84 21.71 21.87
C THR A 525 23.86 20.64 21.51
N LYS A 526 23.45 19.38 21.45
CA LYS A 526 24.33 18.23 21.23
C LYS A 526 23.76 17.29 20.16
N ALA A 527 24.65 16.67 19.39
CA ALA A 527 24.32 15.54 18.54
C ALA A 527 24.70 14.22 19.20
N THR A 528 23.91 13.17 18.97
CA THR A 528 24.30 11.79 19.23
C THR A 528 23.91 10.95 18.02
N ILE A 529 24.90 10.35 17.37
CA ILE A 529 24.69 9.49 16.21
C ILE A 529 24.67 8.05 16.72
N LEU A 530 23.48 7.43 16.80
CA LEU A 530 23.40 6.02 17.16
C LEU A 530 24.01 5.16 16.04
N GLY A 531 23.73 5.52 14.78
CA GLY A 531 24.40 4.95 13.61
C GLY A 531 24.41 3.42 13.64
N HIS A 532 25.56 2.84 13.30
CA HIS A 532 25.74 1.40 13.13
C HIS A 532 25.51 0.58 14.41
N THR A 533 25.45 1.19 15.59
CA THR A 533 25.14 0.46 16.84
C THR A 533 23.79 -0.25 16.77
N LEU A 534 22.82 0.33 16.06
CA LEU A 534 21.47 -0.21 15.91
C LEU A 534 21.43 -1.58 15.20
N ARG A 535 22.40 -1.87 14.32
CA ARG A 535 22.51 -3.17 13.64
C ARG A 535 22.99 -4.29 14.57
N GLY A 536 23.78 -3.93 15.58
CA GLY A 536 24.30 -4.84 16.60
C GLY A 536 23.31 -5.13 17.73
N ALA A 537 22.05 -4.71 17.61
CA ALA A 537 21.03 -4.97 18.60
C ALA A 537 20.89 -6.47 18.88
N ARG A 538 20.70 -6.83 20.16
CA ARG A 538 20.39 -8.20 20.54
C ARG A 538 18.98 -8.54 20.06
N PRO A 539 18.75 -9.71 19.46
CA PRO A 539 17.42 -10.10 19.03
C PRO A 539 16.47 -10.19 20.25
N ILE A 540 15.40 -9.40 20.22
CA ILE A 540 14.33 -9.46 21.22
C ILE A 540 13.43 -10.68 20.98
N PRO A 541 12.60 -11.11 21.95
CA PRO A 541 11.72 -12.26 21.78
C PRO A 541 10.81 -12.18 20.55
N GLU A 542 10.25 -10.99 20.25
CA GLU A 542 9.39 -10.75 19.10
C GLU A 542 10.11 -11.10 17.77
N ASP A 543 11.27 -10.49 17.52
CA ASP A 543 12.07 -10.74 16.31
C ASP A 543 12.49 -12.21 16.19
N LYS A 544 12.78 -12.89 17.32
CA LYS A 544 13.06 -14.33 17.31
C LYS A 544 11.85 -15.15 16.90
N ALA A 545 10.69 -14.86 17.49
CA ALA A 545 9.45 -15.57 17.18
C ALA A 545 9.06 -15.40 15.71
N ILE A 546 9.15 -14.17 15.18
CA ILE A 546 8.90 -13.88 13.76
C ILE A 546 9.89 -14.63 12.87
N ALA A 547 11.19 -14.57 13.18
CA ALA A 547 12.24 -15.24 12.42
C ALA A 547 12.04 -16.76 12.35
N GLN A 548 11.71 -17.38 13.48
CA GLN A 548 11.44 -18.81 13.56
C GLN A 548 10.17 -19.18 12.80
N HIS A 549 9.08 -18.43 12.99
CA HIS A 549 7.83 -18.72 12.31
C HIS A 549 7.97 -18.61 10.78
N LEU A 550 8.61 -17.55 10.28
CA LEU A 550 8.89 -17.40 8.85
C LEU A 550 9.76 -18.53 8.30
N ALA A 551 10.86 -18.87 8.97
CA ALA A 551 11.75 -19.94 8.53
C ALA A 551 11.05 -21.31 8.51
N HIS A 552 10.23 -21.60 9.51
CA HIS A 552 9.41 -22.80 9.57
C HIS A 552 8.45 -22.88 8.37
N GLU A 553 7.68 -21.81 8.13
CA GLU A 553 6.73 -21.72 7.02
C GLU A 553 7.41 -21.81 5.65
N VAL A 554 8.60 -21.20 5.49
CA VAL A 554 9.38 -21.31 4.25
C VAL A 554 9.70 -22.77 3.94
N VAL A 555 10.17 -23.55 4.91
CA VAL A 555 10.50 -24.97 4.69
C VAL A 555 9.22 -25.76 4.36
N HIS A 556 8.16 -25.59 5.13
CA HIS A 556 6.90 -26.30 4.93
C HIS A 556 6.28 -26.02 3.56
N ARG A 557 6.14 -24.74 3.19
CA ARG A 557 5.54 -24.35 1.90
C ARG A 557 6.42 -24.72 0.72
N LEU A 558 7.75 -24.77 0.87
CA LEU A 558 8.64 -25.26 -0.20
C LEU A 558 8.47 -26.76 -0.44
N ILE A 559 8.14 -27.51 0.61
CA ILE A 559 7.86 -28.95 0.51
C ILE A 559 6.45 -29.18 -0.06
N ASP A 560 5.44 -28.52 0.48
CA ASP A 560 4.04 -28.87 0.18
C ASP A 560 3.46 -28.12 -1.03
N SER A 561 3.85 -26.86 -1.23
CA SER A 561 3.25 -25.96 -2.24
C SER A 561 4.30 -24.98 -2.82
N PRO A 562 5.39 -25.47 -3.43
CA PRO A 562 6.48 -24.62 -3.94
C PRO A 562 6.03 -23.56 -4.95
N GLU A 563 4.99 -23.84 -5.74
CA GLU A 563 4.39 -22.92 -6.72
C GLU A 563 3.90 -21.59 -6.12
N ASP A 564 3.54 -21.59 -4.84
CA ASP A 564 2.99 -20.43 -4.16
C ASP A 564 4.07 -19.47 -3.63
N ILE A 565 5.26 -19.98 -3.34
CA ILE A 565 6.29 -19.21 -2.63
C ILE A 565 7.62 -19.08 -3.36
N VAL A 566 7.90 -19.93 -4.34
CA VAL A 566 9.09 -19.76 -5.19
C VAL A 566 8.93 -18.51 -6.06
N GLY A 567 9.97 -17.66 -6.08
CA GLY A 567 9.92 -16.36 -6.72
C GLY A 567 9.21 -15.29 -5.88
N CYS A 568 8.99 -15.53 -4.59
CA CYS A 568 8.33 -14.62 -3.66
C CYS A 568 9.20 -14.29 -2.44
N LEU A 569 8.97 -13.13 -1.85
CA LEU A 569 9.31 -12.78 -0.47
C LEU A 569 8.17 -13.27 0.44
N LEU A 570 8.48 -14.06 1.47
CA LEU A 570 7.50 -14.47 2.47
C LEU A 570 7.35 -13.36 3.52
N GLY A 571 6.30 -12.56 3.40
CA GLY A 571 6.04 -11.41 4.26
C GLY A 571 5.32 -11.79 5.54
N TYR A 572 5.69 -11.14 6.64
CA TYR A 572 5.04 -11.25 7.95
C TYR A 572 4.23 -9.99 8.25
N ARG A 573 2.93 -10.14 8.48
CA ARG A 573 2.05 -9.03 8.85
C ARG A 573 1.57 -9.16 10.29
N GLU A 574 0.93 -8.09 10.79
CA GLU A 574 0.33 -8.07 12.12
C GLU A 574 -0.60 -9.27 12.35
N ARG A 575 -0.70 -9.72 13.60
CA ARG A 575 -1.44 -10.94 14.03
C ARG A 575 -0.84 -12.26 13.56
N GLY A 576 0.36 -12.24 12.97
CA GLY A 576 1.10 -13.45 12.63
C GLY A 576 0.73 -14.08 11.30
N SER A 577 -0.02 -13.38 10.44
CA SER A 577 -0.33 -13.86 9.10
C SER A 577 0.91 -13.80 8.19
N ILE A 578 1.17 -14.88 7.46
CA ILE A 578 2.30 -15.00 6.54
C ILE A 578 1.80 -15.17 5.10
N SER A 579 2.15 -14.22 4.24
CA SER A 579 1.68 -14.14 2.85
C SER A 579 2.85 -14.00 1.87
N PRO A 580 2.83 -14.71 0.72
CA PRO A 580 3.82 -14.50 -0.32
C PRO A 580 3.61 -13.15 -1.01
N ILE A 581 4.71 -12.45 -1.26
CA ILE A 581 4.78 -11.22 -2.06
C ILE A 581 5.70 -11.53 -3.24
N PRO A 582 5.21 -11.57 -4.49
CA PRO A 582 6.07 -11.85 -5.65
C PRO A 582 7.26 -10.89 -5.68
N LEU A 583 8.46 -11.40 -6.00
CA LEU A 583 9.68 -10.59 -5.97
C LEU A 583 9.63 -9.38 -6.93
N HIS A 584 8.88 -9.49 -8.03
CA HIS A 584 8.65 -8.37 -8.95
C HIS A 584 7.71 -7.30 -8.40
N ALA A 585 6.98 -7.60 -7.33
CA ALA A 585 5.99 -6.74 -6.69
C ALA A 585 6.44 -6.19 -5.34
N VAL A 586 7.65 -6.52 -4.90
CA VAL A 586 8.27 -5.91 -3.73
C VAL A 586 8.51 -4.43 -4.04
N VAL A 587 7.84 -3.57 -3.29
CA VAL A 587 7.90 -2.11 -3.45
C VAL A 587 8.23 -1.43 -2.12
N PRO A 588 8.73 -0.18 -2.15
CA PRO A 588 8.97 0.58 -0.93
C PRO A 588 7.69 0.80 -0.12
N LYS A 589 7.79 0.65 1.20
CA LYS A 589 6.72 0.92 2.15
C LYS A 589 6.40 2.42 2.20
N GLN A 590 5.13 2.77 2.13
CA GLN A 590 4.67 4.16 2.25
C GLN A 590 4.88 4.69 3.67
N PHE A 591 5.35 5.93 3.79
CA PHE A 591 5.58 6.58 5.09
C PHE A 591 4.26 6.85 5.82
N ASP A 592 4.20 6.50 7.11
CA ASP A 592 3.00 6.62 7.92
C ASP A 592 2.84 8.06 8.46
N TRP A 593 2.22 8.90 7.63
CA TRP A 593 1.90 10.29 7.98
C TRP A 593 0.87 10.41 9.10
N ASP A 594 0.08 9.38 9.37
CA ASP A 594 -0.92 9.40 10.44
C ASP A 594 -0.24 9.24 11.80
N VAL A 595 0.70 8.29 11.94
CA VAL A 595 1.58 8.19 13.14
C VAL A 595 2.36 9.48 13.33
N PHE A 596 2.95 10.01 12.26
CA PHE A 596 3.69 11.26 12.29
C PHE A 596 2.83 12.42 12.83
N SER A 597 1.62 12.60 12.29
CA SER A 597 0.71 13.68 12.69
C SER A 597 0.24 13.54 14.15
N ARG A 598 0.03 12.30 14.63
CA ARG A 598 -0.31 12.02 16.04
C ARG A 598 0.78 12.46 17.01
N MET A 599 2.06 12.42 16.63
CA MET A 599 3.14 12.92 17.48
C MET A 599 3.02 14.43 17.76
N HIS A 600 2.49 15.18 16.79
CA HIS A 600 2.36 16.62 16.87
C HIS A 600 1.01 17.12 17.41
N GLY A 601 0.10 16.20 17.76
CA GLY A 601 -1.24 16.56 18.23
C GLY A 601 -2.13 17.19 17.14
N ILE A 602 -1.70 17.14 15.87
CA ILE A 602 -2.50 17.58 14.73
C ILE A 602 -3.41 16.42 14.37
N THR A 603 -4.56 16.34 15.03
CA THR A 603 -5.64 15.51 14.50
C THR A 603 -6.11 16.22 13.23
N ARG A 604 -6.01 15.57 12.06
CA ARG A 604 -6.73 16.04 10.86
C ARG A 604 -8.18 16.20 11.28
N VAL A 605 -8.63 17.44 11.42
CA VAL A 605 -10.06 17.72 11.49
C VAL A 605 -10.58 17.34 10.11
N SER A 606 -11.38 16.27 10.14
CA SER A 606 -12.12 15.59 9.06
C SER A 606 -12.20 16.29 7.71
#